data_AF-A0A5K1IT67-F1
#
_entry.id   AF-A0A5K1IT67-F1
#
_cell.length_a   1.000
_cell.length_b   1.000
_cell.length_c   1.000
_cell.angle_alpha   90.00
_cell.angle_beta   90.00
_cell.angle_gamma   90.00
#
_symmetry.space_group_name_H-M   'P 1'
#
loop_
_entity.id
_entity.type
_entity.pdbx_description
1 polymer ?
#
loop_
_entity_poly.entity_id
_entity_poly.type
_entity_poly.pdbx_seq_one_letter_code
_entity_poly.pdbx_strand_id
1 'polypeptide(L)' 'MDAIFSFLFNTRAGLAVLFVGGIIAFTIAAVILERRTHKLYVDRGPKQTGEDDGFWD' A
#
# COMPACT_ATOMS: atom_id res chain seq x y z
N MET A 1 1.09 1.92 -31.82
CA MET A 1 0.05 1.47 -30.88
C MET A 1 -0.29 0.00 -31.09
N ASP A 2 -0.53 -0.45 -32.33
CA ASP A 2 -0.89 -1.84 -32.63
C ASP A 2 0.11 -2.90 -32.17
N ALA A 3 1.42 -2.68 -32.35
CA ALA A 3 2.42 -3.68 -31.97
C ALA A 3 2.43 -3.97 -30.46
N ILE A 4 2.32 -2.92 -29.63
CA ILE A 4 2.31 -3.06 -28.16
C ILE A 4 1.00 -3.69 -27.70
N PHE A 5 -0.15 -3.24 -28.22
CA PHE A 5 -1.45 -3.83 -27.88
C PHE A 5 -1.53 -5.30 -28.32
N SER A 6 -1.10 -5.61 -29.53
CA SER A 6 -1.07 -6.99 -30.04
C SER A 6 -0.13 -7.87 -29.20
N PHE A 7 1.04 -7.37 -28.82
CA PHE A 7 1.93 -8.10 -27.90
C PHE A 7 1.25 -8.37 -26.55
N LEU A 8 0.72 -7.34 -25.90
CA LEU A 8 0.15 -7.42 -24.55
C LEU A 8 -1.10 -8.31 -24.47
N PHE A 9 -1.96 -8.29 -25.48
CA PHE A 9 -3.27 -8.95 -25.42
C PHE A 9 -3.39 -10.20 -26.32
N ASN A 10 -2.54 -10.36 -27.33
CA ASN A 10 -2.62 -11.48 -28.29
C ASN A 10 -1.49 -12.51 -28.12
N THR A 11 -0.60 -12.31 -27.15
CA THR A 11 0.46 -13.28 -26.83
C THR A 11 0.40 -13.72 -25.37
N ARG A 12 0.76 -14.99 -25.13
CA ARG A 12 0.84 -15.54 -23.77
C ARG A 12 1.87 -14.81 -22.91
N ALA A 13 2.99 -14.40 -23.52
CA ALA A 13 4.03 -13.65 -22.85
C ALA A 13 3.55 -12.25 -22.43
N GLY A 14 2.85 -11.53 -23.33
CA GLY A 14 2.29 -10.22 -23.00
C GLY A 14 1.25 -10.27 -21.88
N LEU A 15 0.37 -11.27 -21.89
CA LEU A 15 -0.58 -11.48 -20.80
C LEU A 15 0.12 -11.78 -19.46
N ALA A 16 1.19 -12.59 -19.47
CA ALA A 16 1.98 -12.85 -18.28
C ALA A 16 2.64 -11.57 -17.73
N VAL A 17 3.13 -10.70 -18.60
CA VAL A 17 3.68 -9.39 -18.22
C VAL A 17 2.62 -8.50 -17.59
N LEU A 18 1.40 -8.44 -18.16
CA LEU A 18 0.29 -7.68 -17.57
C LEU A 18 -0.09 -8.23 -16.19
N PHE A 19 -0.15 -9.54 -16.03
CA PHE A 19 -0.53 -10.19 -14.77
C PHE A 19 0.51 -9.93 -13.67
N VAL A 20 1.79 -10.21 -13.94
CA VAL A 20 2.88 -9.98 -12.98
C VAL A 20 3.06 -8.50 -12.70
N GLY A 21 2.98 -7.65 -13.73
CA GLY A 21 3.03 -6.19 -13.58
C GLY A 21 1.89 -5.66 -12.71
N GLY A 22 0.68 -6.18 -12.89
CA GLY A 22 -0.48 -5.86 -12.04
C GLY A 22 -0.25 -6.26 -10.58
N ILE A 23 0.23 -7.48 -10.34
CA ILE A 23 0.54 -7.96 -8.98
C ILE A 23 1.56 -7.03 -8.31
N ILE A 24 2.68 -6.74 -8.99
CA ILE A 24 3.73 -5.87 -8.45
C ILE A 24 3.17 -4.48 -8.13
N ALA A 25 2.37 -3.90 -9.02
CA ALA A 25 1.75 -2.60 -8.80
C ALA A 25 0.85 -2.60 -7.56
N PHE A 26 0.00 -3.63 -7.39
CA PHE A 26 -0.84 -3.78 -6.20
C PHE A 26 -0.03 -4.03 -4.93
N THR A 27 1.04 -4.82 -4.99
CA THR A 27 1.95 -5.03 -3.85
C THR A 27 2.57 -3.72 -3.40
N ILE A 28 3.07 -2.89 -4.34
CA ILE A 28 3.63 -1.57 -4.00
C ILE A 28 2.55 -0.67 -3.37
N ALA A 29 1.36 -0.64 -3.96
CA ALA A 29 0.24 0.14 -3.41
C ALA A 29 -0.12 -0.29 -1.98
N ALA A 30 -0.18 -1.61 -1.73
CA ALA A 30 -0.46 -2.17 -0.42
C ALA A 30 0.60 -1.75 0.61
N VAL A 31 1.89 -1.86 0.28
CA VAL A 31 2.99 -1.46 1.17
C VAL A 31 2.95 0.04 1.49
N ILE A 32 2.62 0.88 0.51
CA ILE A 32 2.49 2.33 0.74
C ILE A 32 1.32 2.62 1.69
N LEU A 33 0.17 1.98 1.47
CA LEU A 33 -1.01 2.14 2.33
C LEU A 33 -0.72 1.64 3.74
N GLU A 34 -0.09 0.47 3.88
CA GLU A 34 0.33 -0.10 5.15
C GLU A 34 1.25 0.84 5.91
N ARG A 35 2.28 1.40 5.27
CA ARG A 35 3.19 2.36 5.93
C ARG A 35 2.50 3.66 6.34
N ARG A 36 1.47 4.09 5.61
CA ARG A 36 0.67 5.27 5.99
C ARG A 36 -0.22 4.99 7.19
N THR A 37 -0.85 3.82 7.26
CA THR A 37 -1.78 3.45 8.34
C THR A 37 -1.09 2.90 9.58
N HIS A 38 0.19 2.50 9.48
CA HIS A 38 0.98 1.95 10.58
C HIS A 38 1.02 2.85 11.84
N LYS A 39 0.84 4.17 11.68
CA LYS A 39 0.81 5.12 12.82
C LYS A 39 -0.51 5.14 13.60
N LEU A 40 -1.58 4.58 13.03
CA LEU A 40 -2.91 4.59 13.65
C LEU A 40 -3.02 3.54 14.76
N TYR A 41 -2.39 2.38 14.57
CA TYR A 41 -2.45 1.23 15.48
C TYR A 41 -1.12 1.03 16.21
N VAL A 42 -0.60 2.11 16.80
CA VAL A 42 0.50 2.01 17.76
C VAL A 42 -0.12 1.71 19.12
N ASP A 43 0.30 0.63 19.77
CA ASP A 43 -0.05 0.37 21.17
C ASP A 43 0.52 1.52 22.00
N ARG A 44 -0.35 2.44 22.43
CA ARG A 44 0.06 3.65 23.17
C ARG A 44 0.35 3.33 24.63
N GLY A 45 0.40 2.05 25.01
CA GLY A 45 0.44 1.62 26.39
C GLY A 45 -0.88 1.94 27.10
N PRO A 46 -1.03 1.48 28.36
CA PRO A 46 -2.14 1.93 29.18
C PRO A 46 -2.13 3.46 29.23
N LYS A 47 -3.28 4.10 28.93
CA LYS A 47 -3.48 5.51 29.25
C LYS A 47 -3.09 5.69 30.71
N GLN A 48 -2.06 6.47 30.98
CA GLN A 48 -1.69 6.84 32.33
C GLN A 48 -2.87 7.64 32.90
N THR A 49 -3.79 6.96 33.58
CA THR A 49 -4.79 7.59 34.42
C THR A 49 -4.05 8.19 35.61
N GLY A 50 -3.50 9.40 35.44
CA GLY A 50 -2.84 10.10 36.54
C GLY A 50 -1.80 11.17 36.21
N GLU A 51 -1.46 11.47 34.95
CA GLU A 51 -0.53 12.58 34.64
C GLU A 51 -1.26 13.71 33.90
N ASP A 52 -1.72 14.66 34.71
CA ASP A 52 -1.83 16.09 34.46
C ASP A 52 -2.41 16.54 33.12
N ASP A 53 -3.73 16.76 33.16
CA ASP A 53 -4.43 17.74 32.35
C ASP A 53 -3.78 19.12 32.58
N GLY A 54 -2.76 19.43 31.78
CA GLY A 54 -2.07 20.73 31.76
C GLY A 54 -3.05 21.87 31.45
N PHE A 55 -3.55 22.49 32.52
CA PHE A 55 -4.41 23.68 32.54
C PHE A 55 -3.73 24.96 31.99
N TRP A 56 -2.47 24.90 31.56
CA TRP A 56 -1.73 26.01 30.94
C TRP A 56 -0.71 25.50 29.91
N ASP A 57 -1.12 25.36 28.64
CA ASP A 57 -0.31 25.70 27.46
C ASP A 57 -1.23 26.28 26.38
#